data_AF-A0A0C3CW22-F1
#
_entry.id   AF-A0A0C3CW22-F1
#
_cell.length_a   1.000
_cell.length_b   1.000
_cell.length_c   1.000
_cell.angle_alpha   90.00
_cell.angle_beta   90.00
_cell.angle_gamma   90.00
#
_symmetry.space_group_name_H-M   'P 1'
#
loop_
_entity.id
_entity.type
_entity.pdbx_description
1 polymer ?
#
loop_
_entity_poly.entity_id
_entity_poly.type
_entity_poly.pdbx_seq_one_letter_code
_entity_poly.pdbx_strand_id
1 'polypeptide(L)' 'RRTFTAPDGRSYKWVIDFSIVRVSMPVARSHRRSYGIIGSKQDPYLEIHPDLAHILDTVILTFIYVEKLRMDEDAAKYSA' A
#
# COMPACT_ATOMS: atom_id res chain seq x y z
N ARG A 1 1.08 10.91 -1.67
CA ARG A 1 -0.04 10.44 -0.80
C ARG A 1 -1.32 10.40 -1.65
N ARG A 2 -2.22 9.44 -1.44
CA ARG A 2 -3.51 9.34 -2.17
C ARG A 2 -4.65 8.99 -1.22
N THR A 3 -5.83 9.55 -1.45
CA THR A 3 -7.04 9.30 -0.65
C THR A 3 -8.15 8.80 -1.56
N PHE A 4 -8.87 7.76 -1.14
CA PHE A 4 -9.97 7.14 -1.87
C PHE A 4 -11.17 6.97 -0.95
N THR A 5 -12.38 7.07 -1.49
CA THR A 5 -13.60 6.71 -0.78
C THR A 5 -14.05 5.33 -1.25
N ALA A 6 -14.22 4.40 -0.32
CA ALA A 6 -14.64 3.04 -0.64
C ALA A 6 -16.18 2.93 -0.68
N PRO A 7 -16.72 1.83 -1.22
CA PRO A 7 -18.16 1.58 -1.28
C PRO A 7 -18.88 1.59 0.07
N ASP A 8 -18.17 1.40 1.18
CA ASP A 8 -18.71 1.50 2.54
C ASP A 8 -18.87 2.95 3.03
N GLY A 9 -18.62 3.93 2.17
CA GLY A 9 -18.73 5.36 2.45
C GLY A 9 -17.56 5.94 3.26
N ARG A 10 -16.56 5.14 3.64
CA ARG A 10 -15.40 5.59 4.41
C ARG A 10 -14.27 6.04 3.49
N SER A 11 -13.46 7.00 3.96
CA SER A 11 -12.26 7.45 3.25
C SER A 11 -10.99 6.79 3.78
N TYR A 12 -10.18 6.29 2.86
CA TYR A 12 -8.94 5.56 3.10
C TYR A 12 -7.75 6.33 2.52
N LYS A 13 -6.65 6.40 3.26
CA LYS A 13 -5.45 7.15 2.84
C LYS A 13 -4.23 6.25 2.72
N TRP A 14 -3.61 6.26 1.55
CA TRP A 14 -2.32 5.66 1.28
C TRP A 14 -1.18 6.66 1.46
N VAL A 15 -0.19 6.26 2.27
CA VAL A 15 1.08 6.99 2.45
C VAL A 15 2.17 6.28 1.66
N ILE A 16 2.58 6.88 0.53
CA ILE A 16 3.46 6.29 -0.50
C ILE A 16 4.82 5.87 0.06
N ASP A 17 5.45 6.69 0.90
CA ASP A 17 6.80 6.41 1.43
C ASP A 17 6.88 5.11 2.25
N PHE A 18 5.76 4.71 2.86
CA PHE A 18 5.69 3.56 3.78
C PHE A 18 4.70 2.48 3.32
N SER A 19 3.97 2.72 2.24
CA SER A 19 2.84 1.92 1.73
C SER A 19 1.87 1.45 2.82
N ILE A 20 1.43 2.38 3.67
CA ILE A 20 0.47 2.14 4.77
C ILE A 20 -0.90 2.75 4.41
N VAL A 21 -1.98 2.01 4.62
CA VAL A 21 -3.38 2.49 4.62
C VAL A 21 -3.79 2.89 6.02
N ARG A 22 -4.32 4.09 6.19
CA ARG A 22 -4.83 4.57 7.48
C ARG A 22 -6.33 4.86 7.43
N VAL A 23 -7.04 4.35 8.43
CA VAL A 23 -8.39 4.77 8.85
C VAL A 23 -8.36 4.87 10.37
N SER A 24 -7.99 6.05 10.90
CA SER A 24 -7.64 6.29 12.32
C SER A 24 -6.44 5.49 12.87
N MET A 25 -6.28 4.23 12.48
CA MET A 25 -5.17 3.29 12.72
C MET A 25 -4.78 2.58 11.40
N PRO A 26 -3.59 1.94 11.29
CA PRO A 26 -3.23 1.21 10.09
C PRO A 26 -4.12 -0.03 9.90
N VAL A 27 -4.89 -0.05 8.81
CA VAL A 27 -5.84 -1.13 8.47
C VAL A 27 -5.35 -1.99 7.30
N ALA A 28 -4.32 -1.55 6.60
CA ALA A 28 -3.55 -2.37 5.67
C ALA A 28 -2.12 -1.81 5.54
N ARG A 29 -1.17 -2.68 5.25
CA ARG A 29 0.25 -2.36 5.15
C ARG A 29 0.94 -3.19 4.10
N SER A 30 1.63 -2.53 3.17
CA SER A 30 2.50 -3.24 2.24
C SER A 30 3.89 -3.44 2.85
N HIS A 31 4.46 -4.60 2.56
CA HIS A 31 5.79 -4.99 2.95
C HIS A 31 6.62 -5.19 1.69
N ARG A 32 7.75 -4.49 1.60
CA ARG A 32 8.66 -4.59 0.46
C ARG A 32 9.46 -5.88 0.54
N ARG A 33 10.00 -6.29 -0.61
CA ARG A 33 10.97 -7.38 -0.68
C ARG A 33 12.15 -7.07 0.24
N SER A 34 12.45 -8.01 1.14
CA SER A 34 13.69 -8.04 1.91
C SER A 34 14.62 -9.09 1.30
N TYR A 35 15.84 -8.68 0.96
CA TYR A 35 16.87 -9.58 0.42
C TYR A 35 17.64 -10.34 1.51
N GLY A 36 17.32 -10.14 2.78
CA GLY A 36 18.01 -10.80 3.89
C GLY A 36 19.41 -10.24 4.20
N ILE A 37 19.71 -9.02 3.73
CA ILE A 37 20.96 -8.31 4.07
C ILE A 37 20.93 -7.87 5.55
N ILE A 38 19.75 -7.50 6.04
CA ILE A 38 19.44 -7.27 7.45
C ILE A 38 18.10 -7.99 7.73
N GLY A 39 18.13 -9.03 8.57
CA GLY A 39 16.95 -9.83 8.92
C GLY A 39 16.62 -10.96 7.93
N SER A 40 15.42 -11.53 8.04
CA SER A 40 14.98 -12.63 7.17
C SER A 40 14.64 -12.16 5.76
N LYS A 41 14.95 -12.99 4.77
CA LYS A 41 14.46 -12.82 3.40
C LYS A 41 12.94 -12.93 3.41
N GLN A 42 12.27 -11.99 2.73
CA GLN A 42 10.81 -11.94 2.69
C GLN A 42 10.36 -11.49 1.31
N ASP A 43 9.43 -12.23 0.73
CA ASP A 43 8.75 -11.82 -0.49
C ASP A 43 7.75 -10.70 -0.22
N PRO A 44 7.52 -9.80 -1.19
CA PRO A 44 6.61 -8.68 -0.98
C PRO A 44 5.18 -9.18 -0.79
N TYR A 45 4.49 -8.62 0.20
CA TYR A 45 3.07 -8.93 0.44
C TYR A 45 2.31 -7.70 0.95
N LEU A 46 0.99 -7.76 0.82
CA LEU A 46 0.07 -6.78 1.37
C LEU A 46 -0.67 -7.42 2.55
N GLU A 47 -0.47 -6.86 3.74
CA GLU A 47 -1.20 -7.21 4.95
C GLU A 47 -2.49 -6.39 5.00
N ILE A 48 -3.63 -7.05 5.22
CA ILE A 48 -4.96 -6.42 5.20
C ILE A 48 -5.71 -6.87 6.45
N HIS A 49 -6.24 -5.91 7.22
CA HIS A 49 -7.08 -6.21 8.38
C HIS A 49 -8.40 -6.87 7.93
N PRO A 50 -8.89 -7.91 8.62
CA PRO A 50 -10.11 -8.64 8.22
C PRO A 50 -11.35 -7.73 8.10
N ASP A 51 -11.41 -6.64 8.86
CA ASP A 51 -12.49 -5.63 8.76
C ASP A 51 -12.60 -4.95 7.38
N LEU A 52 -11.63 -5.16 6.47
CA LEU A 52 -11.70 -4.65 5.10
C LEU A 52 -12.20 -5.69 4.10
N ALA A 53 -12.56 -6.90 4.55
CA ALA A 53 -12.98 -7.99 3.66
C ALA A 53 -14.17 -7.58 2.75
N HIS A 54 -15.10 -6.77 3.25
CA HIS A 54 -16.26 -6.29 2.47
C HIS A 54 -15.89 -5.29 1.37
N ILE A 55 -14.69 -4.72 1.39
CA ILE A 55 -14.17 -3.78 0.36
C ILE A 55 -12.81 -4.23 -0.20
N LEU A 56 -12.50 -5.52 -0.12
CA LEU A 56 -11.19 -6.07 -0.45
C LEU A 56 -10.74 -5.67 -1.86
N ASP A 57 -11.63 -5.76 -2.84
CA ASP A 57 -11.34 -5.39 -4.23
C ASP A 57 -10.91 -3.92 -4.34
N THR A 58 -11.57 -3.02 -3.60
CA THR A 58 -11.21 -1.60 -3.57
C THR A 58 -9.83 -1.39 -2.96
N VAL A 59 -9.51 -2.12 -1.89
CA VAL A 59 -8.18 -2.06 -1.24
C VAL A 59 -7.09 -2.53 -2.21
N ILE A 60 -7.30 -3.65 -2.90
CA ILE A 60 -6.32 -4.21 -3.86
C ILE A 60 -6.13 -3.27 -5.06
N LEU A 61 -7.21 -2.77 -5.66
CA LEU A 61 -7.13 -1.86 -6.81
C LEU A 61 -6.39 -0.57 -6.46
N THR A 62 -6.73 0.04 -5.32
CA THR A 62 -6.09 1.29 -4.89
C THR A 62 -4.63 1.06 -4.48
N PHE A 63 -4.30 -0.10 -3.92
CA PHE A 63 -2.92 -0.51 -3.66
C PHE A 63 -2.11 -0.57 -4.96
N ILE A 64 -2.61 -1.27 -5.98
CA ILE A 64 -1.91 -1.41 -7.27
C ILE A 64 -1.68 -0.03 -7.89
N TYR A 65 -2.69 0.84 -7.89
CA TYR A 65 -2.55 2.21 -8.40
C TYR A 65 -1.46 2.99 -7.66
N VAL A 66 -1.43 2.91 -6.32
CA VAL A 66 -0.42 3.61 -5.51
C VAL A 66 0.98 3.06 -5.72
N GLU A 67 1.15 1.73 -5.81
CA GLU A 67 2.45 1.13 -6.10
C GLU A 67 2.96 1.52 -7.49
N LYS A 68 2.07 1.61 -8.50
CA LYS A 68 2.47 2.09 -9.83
C LYS A 68 3.00 3.51 -9.78
N LEU A 69 2.29 4.43 -9.13
CA LEU A 69 2.78 5.79 -8.95
C LEU A 69 4.15 5.85 -8.25
N ARG A 70 4.36 5.01 -7.23
CA ARG A 70 5.65 4.92 -6.53
C ARG A 70 6.76 4.44 -7.47
N MET A 71 6.50 3.41 -8.27
CA MET A 71 7.46 2.88 -9.23
C MET A 71 7.83 3.93 -10.28
N ASP A 72 6.85 4.71 -10.74
CA ASP A 72 7.07 5.78 -11.72
C ASP A 72 7.87 6.94 -11.11
N GLU A 73 7.58 7.33 -9.86
CA GLU A 73 8.35 8.33 -9.09
C GLU A 73 9.80 7.88 -8.85
N ASP A 74 10.01 6.62 -8.46
CA ASP A 74 11.34 6.03 -8.29
C ASP A 74 12.10 6.03 -9.64
N ALA A 75 11.47 5.57 -10.72
CA ALA A 75 12.08 5.55 -12.05
C ALA A 75 12.53 6.96 -12.50
N ALA A 76 11.67 7.97 -12.33
CA ALA A 76 12.00 9.35 -12.66
C ALA A 76 13.18 9.90 -11.85
N LYS A 77 13.26 9.53 -10.56
CA LYS A 77 14.33 9.98 -9.65
C LYS A 77 15.70 9.39 -9.98
N TYR A 78 15.76 8.17 -10.51
CA TYR A 78 17.03 7.51 -10.90
C TYR A 78 17.40 7.72 -12.38
N SER A 79 16.56 8.41 -13.16
CA SER A 79 16.84 8.79 -14.55
C SER A 79 17.37 10.22 -14.73
N ALA A 80 17.47 11.00 -13.65
CA ALA A 80 17.96 12.38 -13.62
C ALA A 80 19.29 12.47 -12.86
#